data_AF-A0A511V9C9-F1
#
_entry.id   AF-A0A511V9C9-F1
#
_cell.length_a   1.000
_cell.length_b   1.000
_cell.length_c   1.000
_cell.angle_alpha   90.00
_cell.angle_beta   90.00
_cell.angle_gamma   90.00
#
_symmetry.space_group_name_H-M   'P 1'
#
loop_
_entity.id
_entity.type
_entity.pdbx_description
1 polymer ?
#
loop_
_entity_poly.entity_id
_entity_poly.type
_entity_poly.pdbx_seq_one_letter_code
_entity_poly.pdbx_strand_id
1 'polypeptide(L)'
;MMQFVCILLMFSIFFGFSYVAYKSEQKRKMIYVTDEMLKKPLTDQAVKHYIEFLETAPERNNASYWHALRRAYEQIMNAKTIDPRLKKELKKTLRNQVIV
;
A
#
# COMPACT_ATOMS: atom_id res chain seq x y z
N MET A 1 28.00 22.99 27.30
CA MET A 1 26.66 23.17 26.72
C MET A 1 26.62 22.96 25.20
N MET A 2 27.54 23.52 24.39
CA MET A 2 27.52 23.34 22.92
C MET A 2 27.59 21.88 22.43
N GLN A 3 28.40 21.02 23.07
CA GLN A 3 28.54 19.61 22.64
C GLN A 3 27.23 18.80 22.76
N PHE A 4 26.40 19.06 23.78
CA PHE A 4 25.12 18.38 23.94
C PHE A 4 24.11 18.75 22.84
N VAL A 5 24.15 20.00 22.37
CA VAL A 5 23.28 20.49 21.29
C VAL A 5 23.66 19.84 19.95
N CYS A 6 24.96 19.66 19.68
CA CYS A 6 25.43 18.97 18.47
C CYS A 6 25.01 17.49 18.44
N ILE A 7 25.04 16.80 19.59
CA ILE A 7 24.60 15.41 19.68
C ILE A 7 23.10 15.29 19.44
N LEU A 8 22.28 16.17 20.03
CA LEU A 8 20.82 16.19 19.80
C LEU A 8 20.46 16.48 18.34
N LEU A 9 21.20 17.38 17.67
CA LEU A 9 21.02 17.66 16.24
C LEU A 9 21.38 16.46 15.36
N MET A 10 22.44 15.71 15.68
CA MET A 10 22.76 14.48 14.93
C MET A 10 21.69 13.41 15.09
N PHE A 11 21.14 13.22 16.28
CA PHE A 11 20.05 12.28 16.50
C PHE A 11 18.78 12.67 15.74
N SER A 12 18.38 13.95 15.72
CA SER A 12 17.18 14.39 15.00
C SER A 12 17.31 14.20 13.48
N ILE A 13 18.50 14.44 12.91
CA ILE A 13 18.81 14.16 11.50
C ILE A 13 18.74 12.66 11.24
N PHE A 14 19.32 11.83 12.11
CA PHE A 14 19.31 10.37 11.96
C PHE A 14 17.89 9.77 12.03
N PHE A 15 17.07 10.21 12.99
CA PHE A 15 15.68 9.81 13.09
C PHE A 15 14.84 10.32 11.91
N GLY A 16 15.07 11.55 11.46
CA GLY A 16 14.41 12.12 10.29
C GLY A 16 14.72 11.36 9.00
N PHE A 17 16.00 11.05 8.75
CA PHE A 17 16.42 10.26 7.59
C PHE A 17 15.90 8.81 7.66
N SER A 18 15.96 8.18 8.84
CA SER A 18 15.43 6.83 9.04
C SER A 18 13.92 6.76 8.76
N TYR A 19 13.16 7.77 9.22
CA TYR A 19 11.73 7.87 8.96
C TYR A 19 11.41 8.08 7.47
N VAL A 20 12.15 8.95 6.79
CA VAL A 20 11.99 9.20 5.34
C VAL A 20 12.35 7.97 4.51
N ALA A 21 13.45 7.30 4.86
CA ALA A 21 13.89 6.07 4.20
C ALA A 21 12.86 4.94 4.37
N TYR A 22 12.36 4.74 5.59
CA TYR A 22 11.33 3.75 5.89
C TYR A 22 10.03 4.00 5.10
N LYS A 23 9.59 5.27 5.02
CA LYS A 23 8.41 5.67 4.24
C LYS A 23 8.60 5.45 2.74
N SER A 24 9.81 5.64 2.22
CA SER A 24 10.16 5.41 0.81
C SER A 24 10.16 3.92 0.45
N GLU A 25 10.73 3.08 1.31
CA GLU A 25 10.79 1.63 1.11
C GLU A 25 9.39 1.00 1.13
N GLN A 26 8.56 1.45 2.07
CA GLN A 26 7.16 1.08 2.15
C GLN A 26 6.34 1.51 0.91
N LYS A 27 6.66 2.64 0.25
CA LYS A 27 6.05 3.07 -1.02
C LYS A 27 6.37 2.10 -2.16
N ARG A 28 7.62 1.67 -2.27
CA ARG A 28 8.06 0.73 -3.33
C ARG A 28 7.50 -0.66 -3.14
N LYS A 29 7.48 -1.16 -1.90
CA LYS A 29 7.01 -2.52 -1.59
C LYS A 29 5.54 -2.73 -1.99
N MET A 30 4.70 -1.72 -1.82
CA MET A 30 3.28 -1.81 -2.16
C MET A 30 3.02 -1.81 -3.67
N ILE A 31 3.64 -0.88 -4.41
CA ILE A 31 3.54 -0.85 -5.87
C ILE A 31 4.07 -2.17 -6.46
N TYR A 32 5.15 -2.69 -5.89
CA TYR A 32 5.71 -3.99 -6.26
C TYR A 32 4.73 -5.13 -6.03
N VAL A 33 4.11 -5.24 -4.84
CA VAL A 33 3.12 -6.30 -4.54
C VAL A 33 1.91 -6.20 -5.46
N THR A 34 1.41 -5.00 -5.71
CA THR A 34 0.30 -4.79 -6.65
C THR A 34 0.70 -5.20 -8.08
N ASP A 35 1.83 -4.74 -8.61
CA ASP A 35 2.28 -5.12 -9.96
C ASP A 35 2.62 -6.61 -10.08
N GLU A 36 3.21 -7.22 -9.04
CA GLU A 36 3.57 -8.64 -9.03
C GLU A 36 2.33 -9.54 -8.98
N MET A 37 1.29 -9.13 -8.26
CA MET A 37 -0.02 -9.78 -8.30
C MET A 37 -0.62 -9.73 -9.71
N LEU A 38 -0.57 -8.56 -10.38
CA LEU A 38 -1.16 -8.37 -11.71
C LEU A 38 -0.38 -9.09 -12.83
N LYS A 39 0.88 -9.49 -12.59
CA LYS A 39 1.68 -10.30 -13.54
C LYS A 39 1.30 -11.77 -13.56
N LYS A 40 0.62 -12.28 -12.52
CA LYS A 40 0.22 -13.68 -12.39
C LYS A 40 -1.27 -13.86 -12.74
N PRO A 41 -1.71 -15.08 -13.09
CA PRO A 41 -3.13 -15.36 -13.24
C PRO A 41 -3.89 -14.98 -11.97
N LEU A 42 -4.96 -14.20 -12.13
CA LEU A 42 -5.82 -13.75 -11.03
C LEU A 42 -6.55 -14.95 -10.41
N THR A 43 -6.21 -15.27 -9.18
CA THR A 43 -6.86 -16.31 -8.36
C THR A 43 -7.57 -15.68 -7.16
N ASP A 44 -8.59 -16.36 -6.67
CA ASP A 44 -9.32 -15.94 -5.46
C ASP A 44 -8.39 -15.75 -4.25
N GLN A 45 -7.42 -16.64 -4.09
CA GLN A 45 -6.43 -16.54 -3.02
C GLN A 45 -5.57 -15.28 -3.15
N ALA A 46 -5.13 -14.93 -4.37
CA ALA A 46 -4.37 -13.70 -4.59
C ALA A 46 -5.20 -12.45 -4.28
N VAL A 47 -6.48 -12.45 -4.67
CA VAL A 47 -7.40 -11.34 -4.36
C VAL A 47 -7.64 -11.21 -2.87
N LYS A 48 -7.80 -12.33 -2.15
CA LYS A 48 -7.96 -12.33 -0.69
C LYS A 48 -6.74 -11.74 0.01
N HIS A 49 -5.53 -12.21 -0.32
CA HIS A 49 -4.30 -11.65 0.24
C HIS A 49 -4.12 -10.16 -0.09
N TYR A 50 -4.57 -9.74 -1.27
CA TYR A 50 -4.54 -8.34 -1.64
C TYR A 50 -5.47 -7.48 -0.78
N ILE A 51 -6.68 -7.96 -0.48
CA ILE A 51 -7.62 -7.28 0.43
C ILE A 51 -7.03 -7.16 1.84
N GLU A 52 -6.50 -8.25 2.40
CA GLU A 52 -5.84 -8.25 3.73
C GLU A 52 -4.67 -7.26 3.79
N PHE A 53 -3.90 -7.17 2.71
CA PHE A 53 -2.81 -6.22 2.58
C PHE A 53 -3.31 -4.77 2.51
N LEU A 54 -4.43 -4.50 1.84
CA LEU A 54 -5.04 -3.17 1.82
C LEU A 54 -5.53 -2.78 3.22
N GLU A 55 -6.19 -3.67 3.96
CA GLU A 55 -6.69 -3.36 5.31
C GLU A 55 -5.59 -2.97 6.31
N THR A 56 -4.38 -3.49 6.12
CA THR A 56 -3.22 -3.22 6.98
C THR A 56 -2.31 -2.12 6.45
N ALA A 57 -2.52 -1.66 5.21
CA ALA A 57 -1.70 -0.62 4.62
C ALA A 57 -2.06 0.77 5.18
N PRO A 58 -1.06 1.57 5.61
CA PRO A 58 -1.32 2.92 6.06
C PRO A 58 -1.90 3.74 4.92
N GLU A 59 -2.91 4.56 5.20
CA GLU A 59 -3.56 5.42 4.22
C GLU A 59 -2.56 6.34 3.50
N ARG A 60 -2.63 6.38 2.17
CA ARG A 60 -1.64 7.11 1.35
C ARG A 60 -2.29 8.08 0.39
N ASN A 61 -2.06 9.35 0.65
CA ASN A 61 -2.35 10.43 -0.29
C ASN A 61 -1.25 10.52 -1.39
N ASN A 62 -1.18 9.52 -2.28
CA ASN A 62 -0.24 9.51 -3.40
C ASN A 62 -0.95 9.10 -4.69
N ALA A 63 -0.82 9.91 -5.75
CA ALA A 63 -1.41 9.62 -7.06
C ALA A 63 -0.97 8.27 -7.64
N SER A 64 0.32 7.92 -7.53
CA SER A 64 0.82 6.63 -8.04
C SER A 64 0.21 5.42 -7.31
N TYR A 65 -0.13 5.58 -6.02
CA TYR A 65 -0.83 4.57 -5.24
C TYR A 65 -2.24 4.36 -5.79
N TRP A 66 -3.01 5.44 -5.93
CA TRP A 66 -4.37 5.39 -6.48
C TRP A 66 -4.40 4.83 -7.92
N HIS A 67 -3.41 5.15 -8.75
CA HIS A 67 -3.32 4.58 -10.10
C HIS A 67 -3.04 3.07 -10.11
N ALA A 68 -2.17 2.56 -9.24
CA ALA A 68 -1.91 1.12 -9.12
C ALA A 68 -3.14 0.39 -8.55
N LEU A 69 -3.74 0.96 -7.52
CA LEU A 69 -4.95 0.45 -6.87
C LEU A 69 -6.13 0.36 -7.83
N ARG A 70 -6.36 1.41 -8.62
CA ARG A 70 -7.42 1.46 -9.64
C ARG A 70 -7.21 0.40 -10.72
N ARG A 71 -5.99 0.24 -11.22
CA ARG A 71 -5.67 -0.81 -12.20
C ARG A 71 -5.95 -2.21 -11.66
N ALA A 72 -5.55 -2.49 -10.41
CA ALA A 72 -5.85 -3.76 -9.77
C ALA A 72 -7.37 -3.97 -9.59
N TYR A 73 -8.09 -2.93 -9.16
CA TYR A 73 -9.55 -2.97 -9.04
C TYR A 73 -10.23 -3.30 -10.36
N GLU A 74 -9.89 -2.60 -11.44
CA GLU A 74 -10.49 -2.83 -12.77
C GLU A 74 -10.24 -4.26 -13.26
N GLN A 75 -9.03 -4.80 -13.09
CA GLN A 75 -8.73 -6.18 -13.47
C GLN A 75 -9.50 -7.21 -12.64
N ILE A 76 -9.57 -7.05 -11.32
CA ILE A 76 -10.29 -7.97 -10.42
C ILE A 76 -11.80 -7.94 -10.72
N MET A 77 -12.37 -6.76 -10.95
CA MET A 77 -13.80 -6.62 -11.25
C MET A 77 -14.17 -7.26 -12.59
N ASN A 78 -13.32 -7.13 -13.60
CA ASN A 78 -13.52 -7.69 -14.94
C ASN A 78 -13.21 -9.21 -15.02
N ALA A 79 -12.48 -9.77 -14.05
CA ALA A 79 -12.16 -11.19 -14.04
C ALA A 79 -13.40 -12.05 -13.79
N LYS A 80 -13.78 -12.90 -14.74
CA LYS A 80 -14.94 -13.81 -14.62
C LYS A 80 -14.70 -14.97 -13.64
N THR A 81 -13.43 -15.29 -13.39
CA THR A 81 -12.99 -16.41 -12.56
C THR A 81 -12.94 -16.10 -11.07
N ILE A 82 -13.13 -14.83 -10.68
CA ILE A 82 -13.02 -14.40 -9.28
C ILE A 82 -14.37 -14.42 -8.58
N ASP A 83 -14.40 -14.95 -7.36
CA ASP A 83 -15.61 -15.03 -6.52
C ASP A 83 -16.26 -13.64 -6.37
N PRO A 84 -17.57 -13.50 -6.70
CA PRO A 84 -18.33 -12.27 -6.49
C PRO A 84 -18.27 -11.72 -5.06
N ARG A 85 -18.07 -12.56 -4.04
CA ARG A 85 -17.90 -12.17 -2.63
C ARG A 85 -16.61 -11.38 -2.43
N LEU A 86 -15.50 -11.83 -3.00
CA LEU A 86 -14.21 -11.12 -2.93
C LEU A 86 -14.27 -9.76 -3.62
N LYS A 87 -15.01 -9.66 -4.73
CA LYS A 87 -15.26 -8.36 -5.39
C LYS A 87 -16.02 -7.38 -4.50
N LYS A 88 -17.01 -7.88 -3.74
CA LYS A 88 -17.76 -7.06 -2.77
C LYS A 88 -16.87 -6.63 -1.60
N GLU A 89 -16.05 -7.54 -1.06
CA GLU A 89 -15.10 -7.23 0.01
C GLU A 89 -14.09 -6.18 -0.43
N LEU A 90 -13.48 -6.35 -1.61
CA LEU A 90 -12.56 -5.36 -2.18
C LEU A 90 -13.21 -3.97 -2.28
N LYS A 91 -14.45 -3.89 -2.77
CA LYS A 91 -15.19 -2.62 -2.86
C LYS A 91 -15.41 -1.99 -1.47
N LYS A 92 -15.71 -2.79 -0.45
CA LYS A 92 -15.91 -2.34 0.92
C LYS A 92 -14.60 -1.82 1.52
N THR A 93 -13.51 -2.57 1.39
CA THR A 93 -12.18 -2.18 1.88
C THR A 93 -11.71 -0.87 1.24
N LEU A 94 -11.87 -0.73 -0.09
CA LEU A 94 -11.54 0.50 -0.80
C LEU A 94 -12.38 1.69 -0.36
N ARG A 95 -13.68 1.50 -0.13
CA ARG A 95 -14.56 2.57 0.35
C ARG A 95 -14.13 3.07 1.73
N ASN A 96 -13.74 2.16 2.62
CA ASN A 96 -13.25 2.54 3.95
C ASN A 96 -11.94 3.33 3.87
N GLN A 97 -11.05 3.04 2.93
CA GLN A 97 -9.81 3.80 2.73
C GLN A 97 -9.97 5.16 2.00
N VAL A 98 -11.15 5.46 1.46
CA VAL A 98 -11.41 6.73 0.74
C VAL A 98 -12.21 7.71 1.61
N ILE A 99 -12.96 7.17 2.59
CA ILE A 99 -13.85 7.96 3.47
C ILE A 99 -13.13 8.42 4.75
N VAL A 100 -11.96 7.85 5.09
CA VAL A 100 -11.15 8.25 6.24
C VAL A 100 -10.38 9.54 5.94
#